data_AF-A0A7J2S6S9-F1
#
_entry.id   AF-A0A7J2S6S9-F1
#
_cell.length_a   1.000
_cell.length_b   1.000
_cell.length_c   1.000
_cell.angle_alpha   90.00
_cell.angle_beta   90.00
_cell.angle_gamma   90.00
#
_symmetry.space_group_name_H-M   'P 1'
#
loop_
_entity.id
_entity.type
_entity.pdbx_description
1 polymer ?
#
loop_
_entity_poly.entity_id
_entity_poly.type
_entity_poly.pdbx_seq_one_letter_code
_entity_poly.pdbx_strand_id
1 'polypeptide(L)'
;MKGIILDGKGEGKKFISIYEYKKQFIEKLHIKPYLGTLNVRVDEKIINDLKRMDGIILNGFSKNGVEYGEVLCFPAEVKKEKCFLLSPQKSEYKNILEIVAEENLRKKYGMRSGENLKINFLPFIKKCRKLKLYAMPYIGENTSEITIFYDSPFKAGRRDLCYFNGRIGENQYKKTIAEREVASIIFERNEKGSYKKLLEFIEENNYLAMSPARKIKYSVLKEWCIEVKTTQN
;
A
#
# COMPACT_ATOMS: atom_id res chain seq x y z
N MET A 1 -8.09 7.48 3.40
CA MET A 1 -7.83 8.45 2.33
C MET A 1 -9.15 9.01 1.81
N LYS A 2 -9.16 10.26 1.36
CA LYS A 2 -10.30 10.85 0.64
C LYS A 2 -9.89 11.14 -0.80
N GLY A 3 -10.85 11.08 -1.71
CA GLY A 3 -10.68 11.52 -3.10
C GLY A 3 -11.99 12.01 -3.68
N ILE A 4 -11.94 12.53 -4.90
CA ILE A 4 -13.12 13.04 -5.61
C ILE A 4 -13.32 12.22 -6.87
N ILE A 5 -14.53 11.69 -7.05
CA ILE A 5 -14.88 10.86 -8.19
C ILE A 5 -14.82 11.70 -9.47
N LEU A 6 -14.15 11.19 -10.50
CA LEU A 6 -14.05 11.83 -11.81
C LEU A 6 -14.62 10.95 -12.91
N ASP A 7 -15.27 11.56 -13.89
CA ASP A 7 -15.62 10.85 -15.12
C ASP A 7 -14.34 10.42 -15.85
N GLY A 8 -14.37 9.18 -16.35
CA GLY A 8 -13.29 8.63 -17.17
C GLY A 8 -13.65 8.70 -18.64
N LYS A 9 -12.62 8.73 -19.50
CA LYS A 9 -12.79 8.62 -20.96
C LYS A 9 -13.09 7.19 -21.44
N GLY A 10 -13.40 6.27 -20.52
CA GLY A 10 -13.56 4.84 -20.81
C GLY A 10 -12.25 4.09 -21.11
N GLU A 11 -11.10 4.72 -20.91
CA GLU A 11 -9.78 4.16 -21.23
C GLU A 11 -9.39 2.98 -20.34
N GLY A 12 -9.81 2.98 -19.07
CA GLY A 12 -9.59 1.87 -18.15
C GLY A 12 -10.15 0.54 -18.65
N LYS A 13 -11.22 0.55 -19.47
CA LYS A 13 -11.75 -0.66 -20.12
C LYS A 13 -10.72 -1.31 -21.04
N LYS A 14 -9.96 -0.51 -21.80
CA LYS A 14 -8.90 -1.01 -22.68
C LYS A 14 -7.80 -1.66 -21.85
N PHE A 15 -7.32 -0.96 -20.82
CA PHE A 15 -6.28 -1.44 -19.92
C PHE A 15 -6.63 -2.79 -19.25
N ILE A 16 -7.81 -2.88 -18.63
CA ILE A 16 -8.28 -4.10 -17.95
C ILE A 16 -8.55 -5.26 -18.93
N SER A 17 -8.86 -4.96 -20.18
CA SER A 17 -9.14 -5.99 -21.20
C SER A 17 -7.87 -6.62 -21.79
N ILE A 18 -6.68 -6.04 -21.56
CA ILE A 18 -5.43 -6.62 -22.07
C ILE A 18 -5.17 -7.95 -21.36
N TYR A 19 -5.02 -9.01 -22.13
CA TYR A 19 -4.90 -10.39 -21.64
C TYR A 19 -3.79 -10.54 -20.58
N GLU A 20 -2.64 -9.93 -20.80
CA GLU A 20 -1.47 -9.98 -19.93
C GLU A 20 -1.73 -9.34 -18.56
N TYR A 21 -2.48 -8.23 -18.48
CA TYR A 21 -2.89 -7.68 -17.18
C TYR A 21 -4.03 -8.49 -16.56
N LYS A 22 -5.03 -8.88 -17.35
CA LYS A 22 -6.17 -9.67 -16.88
C LYS A 22 -5.72 -10.97 -16.21
N LYS A 23 -4.73 -11.65 -16.78
CA LYS A 23 -4.11 -12.84 -16.19
C LYS A 23 -3.50 -12.53 -14.83
N GLN A 24 -2.74 -11.45 -14.71
CA GLN A 24 -2.12 -11.04 -13.44
C GLN A 24 -3.13 -10.55 -12.40
N PHE A 25 -4.26 -9.96 -12.78
CA PHE A 25 -5.36 -9.65 -11.85
C PHE A 25 -5.91 -10.91 -11.19
N ILE A 26 -6.09 -11.98 -11.96
CA ILE A 26 -6.59 -13.26 -11.45
C ILE A 26 -5.51 -13.94 -10.59
N GLU A 27 -4.27 -14.01 -11.07
CA GLU A 27 -3.19 -14.75 -10.41
C GLU A 27 -2.66 -14.05 -9.16
N LYS A 28 -2.51 -12.72 -9.20
CA LYS A 28 -1.86 -11.95 -8.11
C LYS A 28 -2.83 -11.22 -7.20
N LEU A 29 -3.98 -10.79 -7.73
CA LEU A 29 -4.99 -10.07 -6.94
C LEU A 29 -6.19 -10.95 -6.58
N HIS A 30 -6.27 -12.16 -7.14
CA HIS A 30 -7.35 -13.12 -6.92
C HIS A 30 -8.74 -12.54 -7.23
N ILE A 31 -8.84 -11.72 -8.26
CA ILE A 31 -10.11 -11.15 -8.72
C ILE A 31 -10.30 -11.29 -10.23
N LYS A 32 -11.57 -11.37 -10.65
CA LYS A 32 -11.95 -11.16 -12.06
C LYS A 32 -12.47 -9.73 -12.20
N PRO A 33 -11.65 -8.78 -12.67
CA PRO A 33 -12.03 -7.36 -12.63
C PRO A 33 -13.18 -7.07 -13.60
N TYR A 34 -14.08 -6.18 -13.18
CA TYR A 34 -15.04 -5.53 -14.08
C TYR A 34 -14.27 -4.80 -15.20
N LEU A 35 -14.84 -4.76 -16.41
CA LEU A 35 -14.22 -4.10 -17.56
C LEU A 35 -14.35 -2.57 -17.49
N GLY A 36 -13.63 -1.97 -16.55
CA GLY A 36 -13.54 -0.53 -16.33
C GLY A 36 -12.88 -0.20 -15.00
N THR A 37 -12.51 1.07 -14.85
CA THR A 37 -11.92 1.62 -13.62
C THR A 37 -12.78 2.78 -13.11
N LEU A 38 -12.76 2.99 -11.79
CA LEU A 38 -13.31 4.18 -11.15
C LEU A 38 -12.18 5.19 -10.94
N ASN A 39 -12.24 6.30 -11.67
CA ASN A 39 -11.24 7.37 -11.57
C ASN A 39 -11.50 8.23 -10.34
N VAL A 40 -10.45 8.47 -9.56
CA VAL A 40 -10.51 9.26 -8.34
C VAL A 40 -9.38 10.27 -8.33
N ARG A 41 -9.74 11.55 -8.22
CA ARG A 41 -8.78 12.62 -7.98
C ARG A 41 -8.32 12.60 -6.53
N VAL A 42 -7.02 12.63 -6.33
CA VAL A 42 -6.36 12.70 -5.02
C VAL A 42 -5.27 13.77 -5.02
N ASP A 43 -4.69 14.05 -3.86
CA ASP A 43 -3.49 14.89 -3.75
C ASP A 43 -2.30 14.19 -4.42
N GLU A 44 -1.49 14.92 -5.18
CA GLU A 44 -0.30 14.39 -5.86
C GLU A 44 0.69 13.73 -4.88
N LYS A 45 0.78 14.23 -3.64
CA LYS A 45 1.63 13.65 -2.59
C LYS A 45 1.24 12.20 -2.26
N ILE A 46 -0.05 11.87 -2.32
CA ILE A 46 -0.54 10.50 -2.12
C ILE A 46 -0.02 9.59 -3.23
N ILE A 47 -0.10 10.02 -4.48
CA ILE A 47 0.40 9.23 -5.62
C ILE A 47 1.91 9.03 -5.50
N ASN A 48 2.64 10.09 -5.16
CA ASN A 48 4.08 10.02 -4.93
C ASN A 48 4.46 9.10 -3.76
N ASP A 49 3.66 9.07 -2.69
CA ASP A 49 3.83 8.11 -1.60
C ASP A 49 3.63 6.68 -2.08
N LEU A 50 2.52 6.39 -2.76
CA LEU A 50 2.20 5.06 -3.28
C LEU A 50 3.27 4.54 -4.26
N LYS A 51 3.81 5.41 -5.12
CA LYS A 51 4.91 5.04 -6.04
C LYS A 51 6.20 4.64 -5.32
N ARG A 52 6.41 5.08 -4.08
CA ARG A 52 7.59 4.74 -3.24
C ARG A 52 7.37 3.54 -2.32
N MET A 53 6.13 3.07 -2.20
CA MET A 53 5.78 1.90 -1.38
C MET A 53 6.01 0.61 -2.16
N ASP A 54 6.36 -0.45 -1.43
CA ASP A 54 6.23 -1.80 -1.96
C ASP A 54 4.72 -2.15 -1.97
N GLY A 55 4.21 -2.66 -3.09
CA GLY A 55 2.82 -3.07 -3.28
C GLY A 55 2.72 -4.42 -4.00
N ILE A 56 1.51 -4.85 -4.36
CA ILE A 56 1.37 -6.02 -5.25
C ILE A 56 1.65 -5.56 -6.67
N ILE A 57 2.67 -6.13 -7.32
CA ILE A 57 3.13 -5.66 -8.64
C ILE A 57 2.43 -6.45 -9.75
N LEU A 58 1.72 -5.75 -10.63
CA LEU A 58 1.43 -6.26 -11.97
C LEU A 58 2.62 -5.87 -12.86
N ASN A 59 3.30 -6.87 -13.39
CA ASN A 59 4.49 -6.69 -14.21
C ASN A 59 4.10 -6.05 -15.53
N GLY A 60 4.94 -5.12 -16.00
CA GLY A 60 4.88 -4.59 -17.35
C GLY A 60 5.22 -5.66 -18.39
N PHE A 61 4.89 -5.37 -19.64
CA PHE A 61 5.15 -6.25 -20.79
C PHE A 61 5.20 -5.44 -22.08
N SER A 62 5.75 -6.03 -23.14
CA SER A 62 5.75 -5.44 -24.48
C SER A 62 4.85 -6.24 -25.40
N LYS A 63 4.00 -5.57 -26.17
CA LYS A 63 3.08 -6.21 -27.11
C LYS A 63 2.91 -5.35 -28.36
N ASN A 64 3.12 -5.95 -29.53
CA ASN A 64 2.98 -5.28 -30.84
C ASN A 64 3.76 -3.94 -30.92
N GLY A 65 4.98 -3.90 -30.37
CA GLY A 65 5.81 -2.69 -30.34
C GLY A 65 5.40 -1.64 -29.30
N VAL A 66 4.37 -1.89 -28.48
CA VAL A 66 3.95 -1.00 -27.40
C VAL A 66 4.42 -1.55 -26.05
N GLU A 67 5.09 -0.72 -25.26
CA GLU A 67 5.46 -1.04 -23.87
C GLU A 67 4.36 -0.65 -22.89
N TYR A 68 3.98 -1.61 -22.05
CA TYR A 68 3.05 -1.43 -20.95
C TYR A 68 3.83 -1.46 -19.63
N GLY A 69 3.64 -0.43 -18.80
CA GLY A 69 4.39 -0.25 -17.56
C GLY A 69 3.93 -1.12 -16.39
N GLU A 70 4.76 -1.20 -15.35
CA GLU A 70 4.36 -1.85 -14.10
C GLU A 70 3.26 -1.05 -13.38
N VAL A 71 2.39 -1.78 -12.67
CA VAL A 71 1.31 -1.19 -11.88
C VAL A 71 1.39 -1.71 -10.45
N LEU A 72 1.54 -0.80 -9.50
CA LEU A 72 1.40 -1.12 -8.08
C LEU A 72 -0.07 -1.17 -7.71
N CYS A 73 -0.48 -2.26 -7.08
CA CYS A 73 -1.82 -2.50 -6.62
C CYS A 73 -1.85 -2.56 -5.09
N PHE A 74 -2.81 -1.84 -4.51
CA PHE A 74 -2.99 -1.77 -3.07
C PHE A 74 -4.41 -2.19 -2.71
N PRO A 75 -4.58 -3.24 -1.90
CA PRO A 75 -5.89 -3.66 -1.41
C PRO A 75 -6.60 -2.54 -0.66
N ALA A 76 -7.85 -2.32 -1.00
CA ALA A 76 -8.65 -1.25 -0.47
C ALA A 76 -10.12 -1.65 -0.37
N GLU A 77 -10.89 -0.80 0.28
CA GLU A 77 -12.33 -0.93 0.44
C GLU A 77 -12.99 0.42 0.23
N VAL A 78 -14.07 0.39 -0.56
CA VAL A 78 -14.96 1.53 -0.80
C VAL A 78 -16.39 1.06 -0.60
N LYS A 79 -17.16 1.75 0.25
CA LYS A 79 -18.56 1.41 0.55
C LYS A 79 -18.76 -0.08 0.95
N LYS A 80 -17.79 -0.66 1.67
CA LYS A 80 -17.74 -2.10 2.05
C LYS A 80 -17.46 -3.07 0.90
N GLU A 81 -17.19 -2.57 -0.30
CA GLU A 81 -16.74 -3.38 -1.43
C GLU A 81 -15.21 -3.48 -1.42
N LYS A 82 -14.69 -4.70 -1.47
CA LYS A 82 -13.25 -4.93 -1.66
C LYS A 82 -12.86 -4.53 -3.08
N CYS A 83 -11.76 -3.81 -3.19
CA CYS A 83 -11.24 -3.30 -4.46
C CYS A 83 -9.72 -3.14 -4.38
N PHE A 84 -9.10 -2.77 -5.49
CA PHE A 84 -7.69 -2.44 -5.55
C PHE A 84 -7.50 -1.03 -6.10
N LEU A 85 -6.66 -0.26 -5.42
CA LEU A 85 -6.18 1.02 -5.89
C LEU A 85 -4.96 0.76 -6.79
N LEU A 86 -5.03 1.22 -8.02
CA LEU A 86 -3.98 1.06 -9.03
C LEU A 86 -3.14 2.34 -9.10
N SER A 87 -1.83 2.18 -9.05
CA SER A 87 -0.85 3.24 -9.23
C SER A 87 0.14 2.84 -10.34
N PRO A 88 -0.17 3.14 -11.61
CA PRO A 88 0.74 2.87 -12.72
C PRO A 88 2.03 3.70 -12.59
N GLN A 89 3.18 3.06 -12.75
CA GLN A 89 4.49 3.71 -12.58
C GLN A 89 4.74 4.76 -13.69
N LYS A 90 4.35 4.45 -14.93
CA LYS A 90 4.49 5.31 -16.12
C LYS A 90 3.29 6.23 -16.40
N SER A 91 2.40 6.49 -15.43
CA SER A 91 1.23 7.37 -15.65
C SER A 91 1.63 8.84 -15.83
N GLU A 92 1.08 9.50 -16.86
CA GLU A 92 1.18 10.95 -17.08
C GLU A 92 0.29 11.76 -16.13
N TYR A 93 -0.78 11.15 -15.60
CA TYR A 93 -1.70 11.81 -14.68
C TYR A 93 -1.11 11.84 -13.26
N LYS A 94 -0.86 13.06 -12.76
CA LYS A 94 -0.20 13.29 -11.46
C LYS A 94 -1.13 13.28 -10.25
N ASN A 95 -2.45 13.31 -10.47
CA ASN A 95 -3.45 13.45 -9.41
C ASN A 95 -4.66 12.52 -9.56
N ILE A 96 -4.61 11.55 -10.47
CA ILE A 96 -5.69 10.59 -10.69
C ILE A 96 -5.19 9.19 -10.36
N LEU A 97 -5.92 8.50 -9.49
CA LEU A 97 -5.79 7.07 -9.26
C LEU A 97 -6.98 6.34 -9.86
N GLU A 98 -6.76 5.08 -10.20
CA GLU A 98 -7.80 4.19 -10.71
C GLU A 98 -8.14 3.14 -9.66
N ILE A 99 -9.43 2.87 -9.47
CA ILE A 99 -9.90 1.78 -8.62
C ILE A 99 -10.51 0.70 -9.50
N VAL A 100 -10.10 -0.55 -9.26
CA VAL A 100 -10.67 -1.73 -9.91
C VAL A 100 -11.34 -2.63 -8.86
N ALA A 101 -12.47 -3.21 -9.23
CA ALA A 101 -13.21 -4.18 -8.42
C ALA A 101 -13.83 -5.23 -9.35
N GLU A 102 -14.39 -6.30 -8.78
CA GLU A 102 -15.11 -7.32 -9.56
C GLU A 102 -16.44 -6.79 -10.13
N GLU A 103 -17.00 -5.77 -9.49
CA GLU A 103 -18.26 -5.14 -9.88
C GLU A 103 -18.09 -3.68 -10.32
N ASN A 104 -19.07 -3.18 -11.08
CA ASN A 104 -19.16 -1.76 -11.41
C ASN A 104 -19.61 -0.95 -10.18
N LEU A 105 -18.64 -0.43 -9.42
CA LEU A 105 -18.88 0.37 -8.21
C LEU A 105 -19.81 1.57 -8.44
N ARG A 106 -19.69 2.25 -9.59
CA ARG A 106 -20.54 3.41 -9.90
C ARG A 106 -22.00 3.01 -10.03
N LYS A 107 -22.27 1.96 -10.81
CA LYS A 107 -23.64 1.45 -11.01
C LYS A 107 -24.22 0.90 -9.71
N LYS A 108 -23.42 0.13 -8.95
CA LYS A 108 -23.86 -0.52 -7.70
C LYS A 108 -24.27 0.50 -6.64
N TYR A 109 -23.50 1.58 -6.49
CA TYR A 109 -23.69 2.56 -5.42
C TYR A 109 -24.22 3.93 -5.89
N GLY A 110 -24.59 4.05 -7.16
CA GLY A 110 -25.12 5.29 -7.75
C GLY A 110 -24.15 6.47 -7.72
N MET A 111 -22.84 6.22 -7.76
CA MET A 111 -21.81 7.24 -7.54
C MET A 111 -21.70 8.23 -8.70
N ARG A 112 -21.63 9.53 -8.39
CA ARG A 112 -21.57 10.61 -9.38
C ARG A 112 -20.22 11.31 -9.38
N SER A 113 -19.88 11.91 -10.53
CA SER A 113 -18.72 12.79 -10.66
C SER A 113 -18.82 13.96 -9.68
N GLY A 114 -17.68 14.37 -9.11
CA GLY A 114 -17.61 15.44 -8.12
C GLY A 114 -17.90 15.00 -6.67
N GLU A 115 -18.40 13.78 -6.45
CA GLU A 115 -18.68 13.29 -5.10
C GLU A 115 -17.40 12.92 -4.34
N ASN A 116 -17.42 13.12 -3.02
CA ASN A 116 -16.36 12.68 -2.12
C ASN A 116 -16.40 11.16 -1.94
N LEU A 117 -15.28 10.50 -2.18
CA LEU A 117 -15.08 9.08 -1.94
C LEU A 117 -14.13 8.87 -0.76
N LYS A 118 -14.57 8.07 0.21
CA LYS A 118 -13.70 7.56 1.27
C LYS A 118 -13.14 6.20 0.84
N ILE A 119 -11.82 6.10 0.84
CA ILE A 119 -11.08 4.89 0.50
C ILE A 119 -10.32 4.44 1.75
N ASN A 120 -10.57 3.21 2.17
CA ASN A 120 -9.87 2.57 3.29
C ASN A 120 -8.89 1.55 2.71
N PHE A 121 -7.62 1.59 3.07
CA PHE A 121 -6.71 0.50 2.74
C PHE A 121 -7.02 -0.74 3.59
N LEU A 122 -6.81 -1.91 3.01
CA LEU A 122 -6.90 -3.19 3.70
C LEU A 122 -5.50 -3.75 3.98
N PRO A 123 -5.33 -4.56 5.04
CA PRO A 123 -4.11 -5.32 5.25
C PRO A 123 -3.80 -6.25 4.07
N PHE A 124 -2.51 -6.48 3.79
CA PHE A 124 -2.07 -7.37 2.71
C PHE A 124 -0.65 -7.90 2.94
N ILE A 125 -0.30 -8.98 2.25
CA ILE A 125 1.07 -9.51 2.20
C ILE A 125 1.83 -8.90 1.03
N LYS A 126 3.08 -8.52 1.28
CA LYS A 126 4.02 -8.09 0.26
C LYS A 126 5.43 -8.56 0.56
N LYS A 127 6.28 -8.59 -0.46
CA LYS A 127 7.73 -8.67 -0.27
C LYS A 127 8.26 -7.26 -0.03
N CYS A 128 8.92 -7.06 1.10
CA CYS A 128 9.57 -5.78 1.39
C CYS A 128 11.00 -5.80 0.88
N ARG A 129 11.42 -4.75 0.17
CA ARG A 129 12.80 -4.63 -0.32
C ARG A 129 13.80 -4.54 0.82
N LYS A 130 15.03 -5.01 0.59
CA LYS A 130 16.14 -4.84 1.55
C LYS A 130 16.42 -3.35 1.78
N LEU A 131 16.44 -2.93 3.04
CA LEU A 131 16.78 -1.55 3.43
C LEU A 131 18.06 -1.54 4.27
N LYS A 132 18.99 -0.64 3.94
CA LYS A 132 20.16 -0.32 4.76
C LYS A 132 19.92 1.04 5.40
N LEU A 133 19.94 1.08 6.72
CA LEU A 133 19.52 2.22 7.53
C LEU A 133 20.55 2.51 8.61
N TYR A 134 20.48 3.71 9.18
CA TYR A 134 21.11 4.06 10.45
C TYR A 134 20.03 4.11 11.52
N ALA A 135 20.23 3.42 12.63
CA ALA A 135 19.30 3.35 13.75
C ALA A 135 19.90 4.03 14.99
N MET A 136 19.07 4.76 15.72
CA MET A 136 19.39 5.33 17.03
C MET A 136 18.41 4.74 18.07
N PRO A 137 18.89 4.11 19.15
CA PRO A 137 18.02 3.59 20.20
C PRO A 137 17.38 4.77 20.94
N TYR A 138 16.09 4.65 21.27
CA TYR A 138 15.33 5.69 21.95
C TYR A 138 14.28 5.06 22.89
N ILE A 139 14.03 5.74 24.01
CA ILE A 139 12.93 5.42 24.92
C ILE A 139 12.04 6.66 25.00
N GLY A 140 10.74 6.47 24.78
CA GLY A 140 9.75 7.55 24.78
C GLY A 140 8.84 7.44 23.56
N GLU A 141 8.26 8.54 23.08
CA GLU A 141 7.24 8.50 22.01
C GLU A 141 7.71 9.07 20.65
N ASN A 142 8.97 9.51 20.55
CA ASN A 142 9.52 10.06 19.32
C ASN A 142 9.48 9.04 18.17
N THR A 143 9.49 9.58 16.95
CA THR A 143 9.38 8.82 15.71
C THR A 143 10.22 9.46 14.61
N SER A 144 10.71 8.64 13.68
CA SER A 144 11.53 9.04 12.53
C SER A 144 10.87 8.60 11.21
N GLU A 145 11.64 8.59 10.10
CA GLU A 145 11.21 8.06 8.79
C GLU A 145 10.75 6.60 8.91
N ILE A 146 11.53 5.79 9.63
CA ILE A 146 11.18 4.42 9.96
C ILE A 146 11.37 4.23 11.47
N THR A 147 10.32 3.83 12.18
CA THR A 147 10.41 3.53 13.62
C THR A 147 10.10 2.06 13.87
N ILE A 148 10.99 1.36 14.57
CA ILE A 148 10.81 -0.04 14.96
C ILE A 148 10.48 -0.08 16.44
N PHE A 149 9.35 -0.69 16.79
CA PHE A 149 8.80 -0.71 18.15
C PHE A 149 8.98 -2.10 18.75
N TYR A 150 9.85 -2.22 19.76
CA TYR A 150 10.08 -3.48 20.47
C TYR A 150 9.03 -3.75 21.54
N ASP A 151 8.47 -2.66 22.10
CA ASP A 151 7.32 -2.67 22.98
C ASP A 151 6.06 -2.19 22.23
N SER A 152 4.98 -1.94 22.97
CA SER A 152 3.75 -1.39 22.41
C SER A 152 4.00 -0.06 21.67
N PRO A 153 3.54 0.10 20.41
CA PRO A 153 3.69 1.35 19.67
C PRO A 153 2.97 2.56 20.28
N PHE A 154 2.07 2.33 21.24
CA PHE A 154 1.21 3.34 21.88
C PHE A 154 1.56 3.58 23.35
N LYS A 155 2.76 3.18 23.78
CA LYS A 155 3.29 3.46 25.10
C LYS A 155 4.75 3.93 24.98
N ALA A 156 5.26 4.57 26.03
CA ALA A 156 6.69 4.74 26.19
C ALA A 156 7.36 3.36 26.25
N GLY A 157 8.41 3.18 25.47
CA GLY A 157 9.09 1.90 25.33
C GLY A 157 10.26 2.00 24.36
N ARG A 158 11.04 0.93 24.30
CA ARG A 158 12.22 0.84 23.45
C ARG A 158 11.81 0.85 21.98
N ARG A 159 12.46 1.72 21.23
CA ARG A 159 12.33 1.81 19.79
C ARG A 159 13.66 2.16 19.14
N ASP A 160 13.79 1.77 17.88
CA ASP A 160 14.84 2.30 17.02
C ASP A 160 14.25 3.36 16.09
N LEU A 161 14.82 4.56 16.18
CA LEU A 161 14.58 5.64 15.23
C LEU A 161 15.54 5.44 14.05
N CYS A 162 15.01 4.98 12.92
CA CYS A 162 15.80 4.68 11.72
C CYS A 162 15.70 5.79 10.67
N TYR A 163 16.81 6.00 9.97
CA TYR A 163 17.01 7.03 8.94
C TYR A 163 17.74 6.46 7.73
N PHE A 164 17.44 6.97 6.53
CA PHE A 164 18.15 6.56 5.31
C PHE A 164 19.56 7.15 5.22
N ASN A 165 19.75 8.39 5.68
CA ASN A 165 21.03 9.11 5.62
C ASN A 165 21.69 9.17 7.00
N GLY A 166 22.99 8.90 7.06
CA GLY A 166 23.76 8.80 8.30
C GLY A 166 24.46 10.10 8.66
N ARG A 167 23.97 10.77 9.72
CA ARG A 167 24.67 11.68 10.66
C ARG A 167 23.62 12.50 11.40
N ILE A 168 23.03 11.95 12.46
CA ILE A 168 22.07 12.69 13.32
C ILE A 168 22.50 12.68 14.81
N GLY A 169 23.54 11.94 15.21
CA GLY A 169 24.03 12.01 16.60
C GLY A 169 24.97 10.88 17.01
N GLU A 170 25.40 10.94 18.26
CA GLU A 170 26.13 9.88 18.96
C GLU A 170 25.21 8.65 19.17
N ASN A 171 25.78 7.44 19.32
CA ASN A 171 25.06 6.17 19.52
C ASN A 171 24.26 5.60 18.33
N GLN A 172 24.53 6.05 17.11
CA GLN A 172 23.95 5.42 15.91
C GLN A 172 24.66 4.11 15.53
N TYR A 173 23.89 3.16 15.02
CA TYR A 173 24.43 1.91 14.48
C TYR A 173 23.78 1.54 13.14
N LYS A 174 24.49 0.77 12.32
CA LYS A 174 23.96 0.28 11.04
C LYS A 174 22.90 -0.78 11.29
N LYS A 175 21.75 -0.65 10.63
CA LYS A 175 20.67 -1.62 10.68
C LYS A 175 20.27 -2.03 9.27
N THR A 176 20.11 -3.33 9.05
CA THR A 176 19.61 -3.87 7.79
C THR A 176 18.25 -4.50 8.04
N ILE A 177 17.24 -4.06 7.30
CA ILE A 177 15.97 -4.79 7.17
C ILE A 177 16.15 -5.74 6.00
N ALA A 178 16.01 -7.03 6.27
CA ALA A 178 16.16 -8.07 5.27
C ALA A 178 14.96 -8.07 4.31
N GLU A 179 15.18 -8.59 3.10
CA GLU A 179 14.08 -8.85 2.18
C GLU A 179 13.28 -10.06 2.67
N ARG A 180 12.03 -9.82 3.08
CA ARG A 180 11.14 -10.80 3.71
C ARG A 180 9.68 -10.52 3.32
N GLU A 181 8.83 -11.50 3.54
CA GLU A 181 7.38 -11.29 3.50
C GLU A 181 6.93 -10.49 4.72
N VAL A 182 6.06 -9.52 4.46
CA VAL A 182 5.60 -8.54 5.42
C VAL A 182 4.08 -8.43 5.30
N ALA A 183 3.39 -8.55 6.42
CA ALA A 183 2.03 -8.10 6.57
C ALA A 183 2.04 -6.58 6.73
N SER A 184 1.28 -5.90 5.87
CA SER A 184 1.28 -4.46 5.78
C SER A 184 -0.13 -3.87 5.77
N ILE A 185 -0.30 -2.68 6.35
CA ILE A 185 -1.46 -1.82 6.12
C ILE A 185 -1.06 -0.35 5.99
N ILE A 186 -1.59 0.30 4.95
CA ILE A 186 -1.37 1.73 4.68
C ILE A 186 -2.46 2.56 5.38
N PHE A 187 -2.11 3.76 5.84
CA PHE A 187 -3.05 4.68 6.46
C PHE A 187 -2.61 6.14 6.36
N GLU A 188 -3.57 7.05 6.48
CA GLU A 188 -3.32 8.50 6.48
C GLU A 188 -3.37 9.05 7.93
N ARG A 189 -4.44 8.74 8.67
CA ARG A 189 -4.70 9.32 10.00
C ARG A 189 -4.94 8.30 11.12
N ASN A 190 -5.61 7.18 10.84
CA ASN A 190 -6.08 6.23 11.85
C ASN A 190 -4.99 5.23 12.29
N GLU A 191 -3.94 5.71 12.95
CA GLU A 191 -2.77 4.89 13.29
C GLU A 191 -3.11 3.67 14.16
N LYS A 192 -3.81 3.88 15.28
CA LYS A 192 -4.17 2.81 16.23
C LYS A 192 -5.16 1.82 15.62
N GLY A 193 -6.17 2.30 14.91
CA GLY A 193 -7.14 1.43 14.25
C GLY A 193 -6.53 0.61 13.12
N SER A 194 -5.63 1.20 12.33
CA SER A 194 -4.91 0.45 11.29
C SER A 194 -3.98 -0.60 11.89
N TYR A 195 -3.26 -0.28 12.98
CA TYR A 195 -2.46 -1.28 13.68
C TYR A 195 -3.30 -2.46 14.20
N LYS A 196 -4.46 -2.19 14.81
CA LYS A 196 -5.39 -3.23 15.27
C LYS A 196 -5.83 -4.14 14.11
N LYS A 197 -6.25 -3.55 12.98
CA LYS A 197 -6.62 -4.29 11.77
C LYS A 197 -5.49 -5.15 11.21
N LEU A 198 -4.25 -4.69 11.31
CA LEU A 198 -3.10 -5.49 10.89
C LEU A 198 -2.92 -6.72 11.77
N LEU A 199 -3.05 -6.57 13.09
CA LEU A 199 -2.96 -7.70 14.01
C LEU A 199 -4.10 -8.71 13.80
N GLU A 200 -5.33 -8.22 13.65
CA GLU A 200 -6.50 -9.05 13.31
C GLU A 200 -6.25 -9.84 12.02
N PHE A 201 -5.72 -9.19 10.97
CA PHE A 201 -5.38 -9.87 9.71
C PHE A 201 -4.31 -10.95 9.87
N ILE A 202 -3.26 -10.71 10.67
CA ILE A 202 -2.21 -11.69 10.94
C ILE A 202 -2.80 -12.91 11.67
N GLU A 203 -3.66 -12.67 12.65
CA GLU A 203 -4.34 -13.71 13.44
C GLU A 203 -5.31 -14.52 12.59
N GLU A 204 -6.22 -13.87 11.84
CA GLU A 204 -7.21 -14.51 10.98
C GLU A 204 -6.59 -15.42 9.91
N ASN A 205 -5.37 -15.12 9.46
CA ASN A 205 -4.66 -15.91 8.46
C ASN A 205 -3.63 -16.87 9.06
N ASN A 206 -3.57 -17.02 10.39
CA ASN A 206 -2.62 -17.87 11.11
C ASN A 206 -1.15 -17.60 10.75
N TYR A 207 -0.80 -16.34 10.49
CA TYR A 207 0.57 -15.96 10.19
C TYR A 207 1.40 -15.82 11.48
N LEU A 208 2.64 -16.33 11.45
CA LEU A 208 3.55 -16.16 12.57
C LEU A 208 4.30 -14.83 12.44
N ALA A 209 4.11 -13.91 13.39
CA ALA A 209 4.88 -12.67 13.46
C ALA A 209 6.34 -12.94 13.85
N MET A 210 7.27 -12.49 13.01
CA MET A 210 8.71 -12.77 13.13
C MET A 210 9.54 -11.54 13.52
N SER A 211 8.94 -10.34 13.48
CA SER A 211 9.61 -9.10 13.85
C SER A 211 8.74 -8.22 14.74
N PRO A 212 9.36 -7.28 15.47
CA PRO A 212 8.62 -6.17 16.05
C PRO A 212 7.92 -5.33 14.97
N ALA A 213 6.93 -4.55 15.38
CA ALA A 213 6.19 -3.69 14.46
C ALA A 213 7.07 -2.53 13.97
N ARG A 214 6.92 -2.19 12.70
CA ARG A 214 7.62 -1.09 12.05
C ARG A 214 6.63 -0.10 11.46
N LYS A 215 6.78 1.18 11.79
CA LYS A 215 6.06 2.28 11.14
C LYS A 215 6.96 2.95 10.12
N ILE A 216 6.52 3.02 8.87
CA ILE A 216 7.17 3.79 7.81
C ILE A 216 6.35 5.06 7.59
N LYS A 217 7.02 6.21 7.58
CA LYS A 217 6.40 7.50 7.25
C LYS A 217 6.82 7.92 5.85
N TYR A 218 5.83 8.25 5.03
CA TYR A 218 6.02 8.93 3.76
C TYR A 218 5.61 10.40 3.93
N SER A 219 5.22 11.09 2.87
CA SER A 219 4.87 12.51 2.95
C SER A 219 3.50 12.77 3.58
N VAL A 220 2.50 11.95 3.24
CA VAL A 220 1.11 12.02 3.73
C VAL A 220 0.69 10.67 4.31
N LEU A 221 1.02 9.59 3.60
CA LEU A 221 0.71 8.24 4.01
C LEU A 221 1.76 7.69 4.98
N LYS A 222 1.31 6.72 5.77
CA LYS A 222 2.11 5.93 6.69
C LYS A 222 1.76 4.47 6.48
N GLU A 223 2.65 3.59 6.90
CA GLU A 223 2.48 2.16 6.76
C GLU A 223 2.92 1.44 8.03
N TRP A 224 2.09 0.51 8.48
CA TRP A 224 2.48 -0.48 9.49
C TRP A 224 2.95 -1.74 8.80
N CYS A 225 4.09 -2.26 9.22
CA CYS A 225 4.71 -3.47 8.68
C CYS A 225 5.11 -4.41 9.82
N ILE A 226 4.81 -5.69 9.68
CA ILE A 226 5.30 -6.78 10.54
C ILE A 226 5.81 -7.90 9.62
N GLU A 227 7.05 -8.33 9.81
CA GLU A 227 7.57 -9.51 9.08
C GLU A 227 6.80 -10.73 9.58
N VAL A 228 6.33 -11.53 8.64
CA VAL A 228 5.54 -12.73 8.93
C VAL A 228 6.08 -13.93 8.20
N LYS A 229 5.89 -15.10 8.78
CA LYS A 229 6.01 -16.37 8.07
C LYS A 229 4.61 -16.80 7.67
N THR A 230 4.30 -16.78 6.38
CA THR A 230 3.07 -17.37 5.86
C THR A 230 3.19 -18.88 6.01
N THR A 231 2.23 -19.52 6.69
CA THR A 231 2.09 -20.97 6.64
C THR A 231 1.74 -21.33 5.20
N GLN A 232 2.71 -21.87 4.46
CA GLN A 232 2.42 -22.50 3.17
C GLN A 232 1.48 -23.67 3.46
N ASN A 233 0.28 -23.64 2.89
CA ASN A 233 -0.43 -24.87 2.53
C ASN A 233 0.11 -25.34 1.18
#